data_AF-A0A537NEY6-F1
#
_entry.id   AF-A0A537NEY6-F1
#
_cell.length_a   1.000
_cell.length_b   1.000
_cell.length_c   1.000
_cell.angle_alpha   90.00
_cell.angle_beta   90.00
_cell.angle_gamma   90.00
#
_symmetry.space_group_name_H-M   'P 1'
#
loop_
_entity.id
_entity.type
_entity.pdbx_description
1 polymer ?
#
loop_
_entity_poly.entity_id
_entity_poly.type
_entity_poly.pdbx_seq_one_letter_code
_entity_poly.pdbx_strand_id
1 'polypeptide(L)'
;MNEATTTVKSKPAKPVAPVSSIFELPKFDLPKFDLPKLEVPAAFREIAEKGVAQAKDAYERVKAAAEEATDLLEDTYTTAAKGAADYNLKVIEAARANTNAAFDYARELLDVKSFSEIIELSTAHARKQFEAVSEQSKELAALAQKVATETTEPLKSGVTKAFRKVA
;
A
#
# COMPACT_ATOMS: atom_id res chain seq x y z
N MET A 1 -38.85 18.20 -19.81
CA MET A 1 -39.45 17.21 -18.88
C MET A 1 -39.41 15.85 -19.55
N ASN A 2 -38.73 14.88 -18.93
CA ASN A 2 -39.27 13.55 -18.62
C ASN A 2 -38.15 12.66 -18.06
N GLU A 3 -38.14 12.55 -16.73
CA GLU A 3 -37.40 11.55 -15.96
C GLU A 3 -38.19 10.22 -15.96
N ALA A 4 -37.49 9.09 -16.09
CA ALA A 4 -38.08 7.76 -15.90
C ALA A 4 -37.55 7.14 -14.61
N THR A 5 -38.34 7.28 -13.55
CA THR A 5 -38.20 6.57 -12.27
C THR A 5 -38.94 5.23 -12.37
N THR A 6 -38.23 4.11 -12.26
CA THR A 6 -38.84 2.78 -12.18
C THR A 6 -39.02 2.39 -10.71
N THR A 7 -40.25 2.44 -10.22
CA THR A 7 -40.66 1.90 -8.92
C THR A 7 -41.14 0.45 -9.09
N VAL A 8 -40.50 -0.52 -8.43
CA VAL A 8 -40.97 -1.91 -8.39
C VAL A 8 -41.89 -2.09 -7.19
N LYS A 9 -43.15 -2.43 -7.50
CA LYS A 9 -44.26 -2.62 -6.56
C LYS A 9 -44.23 -4.05 -6.00
N SER A 10 -44.17 -4.19 -4.68
CA SER A 10 -44.21 -5.47 -3.96
C SER A 10 -45.62 -6.10 -4.00
N LYS A 11 -45.68 -7.42 -4.25
CA LYS A 11 -46.91 -8.23 -4.17
C LYS A 11 -46.61 -9.51 -3.35
N PRO A 12 -47.51 -9.95 -2.44
CA PRO A 12 -47.17 -10.92 -1.38
C PRO A 12 -47.18 -12.36 -1.89
N ALA A 13 -46.20 -13.16 -1.45
CA ALA A 13 -46.13 -14.59 -1.73
C ALA A 13 -46.96 -15.38 -0.71
N LYS A 14 -47.80 -16.30 -1.23
CA LYS A 14 -48.64 -17.24 -0.46
C LYS A 14 -47.78 -18.30 0.24
N PRO A 15 -48.26 -18.86 1.38
CA PRO A 15 -47.56 -19.92 2.11
C PRO A 15 -47.60 -21.23 1.32
N VAL A 16 -46.43 -21.84 1.11
CA VAL A 16 -46.32 -23.17 0.51
C VAL A 16 -46.50 -24.22 1.61
N ALA A 17 -47.52 -25.05 1.44
CA ALA A 17 -47.89 -26.17 2.31
C ALA A 17 -46.78 -27.24 2.41
N PRO A 18 -46.76 -28.05 3.49
CA PRO A 18 -45.64 -28.92 3.79
C PRO A 18 -45.61 -30.13 2.86
N VAL A 19 -44.47 -30.34 2.20
CA VAL A 19 -44.15 -31.61 1.51
C VAL A 19 -43.86 -32.66 2.58
N SER A 20 -44.93 -33.12 3.21
CA SER A 20 -44.95 -34.35 3.98
C SER A 20 -45.26 -35.47 2.98
N SER A 21 -44.45 -36.54 2.99
CA SER A 21 -44.71 -37.88 2.39
C SER A 21 -43.85 -38.40 1.21
N ILE A 22 -42.59 -38.00 1.00
CA ILE A 22 -41.71 -38.72 0.04
C ILE A 22 -40.53 -39.49 0.66
N PHE A 23 -40.25 -39.33 1.95
CA PHE A 23 -39.33 -40.21 2.66
C PHE A 23 -40.00 -40.73 3.93
N GLU A 24 -40.68 -41.87 3.83
CA GLU A 24 -40.85 -42.73 5.00
C GLU A 24 -39.47 -43.31 5.32
N LEU A 25 -38.71 -42.60 6.16
CA LEU A 25 -37.53 -43.15 6.79
C LEU A 25 -37.98 -44.37 7.62
N PRO A 26 -37.38 -45.55 7.41
CA PRO A 26 -37.50 -46.64 8.39
C PRO A 26 -37.19 -46.06 9.76
N LYS A 27 -37.98 -46.40 10.78
CA LYS A 27 -37.65 -46.07 12.16
C LYS A 27 -36.31 -46.72 12.50
N PHE A 28 -35.23 -45.96 12.31
CA PHE A 28 -33.95 -46.26 12.91
C PHE A 28 -34.13 -45.99 14.41
N ASP A 29 -34.35 -47.05 15.16
CA ASP A 29 -34.05 -47.04 16.59
C ASP A 29 -32.56 -46.74 16.70
N LEU A 30 -32.22 -45.47 16.93
CA LEU A 30 -30.89 -45.09 17.36
C LEU A 30 -30.68 -45.80 18.70
N PRO A 31 -29.78 -46.80 18.79
CA PRO A 31 -29.43 -47.35 20.08
C PRO A 31 -29.06 -46.17 20.96
N LYS A 32 -29.63 -46.11 22.17
CA LYS A 32 -29.25 -45.11 23.16
C LYS A 32 -27.73 -45.15 23.23
N PHE A 33 -27.11 -44.11 22.69
CA PHE A 33 -25.71 -43.82 22.91
C PHE A 33 -25.65 -43.41 24.38
N ASP A 34 -25.63 -44.40 25.26
CA ASP A 34 -24.94 -44.26 26.52
C ASP A 34 -23.51 -43.94 26.11
N LEU A 35 -23.20 -42.65 26.02
CA LEU A 35 -21.83 -42.18 25.99
C LEU A 35 -21.21 -42.83 27.22
N PRO A 36 -20.37 -43.87 27.05
CA PRO A 36 -19.62 -44.41 28.17
C PRO A 36 -18.98 -43.19 28.78
N LYS A 37 -19.09 -43.01 30.11
CA LYS A 37 -18.41 -41.93 30.83
C LYS A 37 -17.09 -41.71 30.10
N LEU A 38 -16.99 -40.60 29.38
CA LEU A 38 -15.86 -40.36 28.51
C LEU A 38 -14.74 -40.01 29.48
N GLU A 39 -14.18 -41.04 30.10
CA GLU A 39 -12.89 -41.00 30.73
C GLU A 39 -11.95 -40.76 29.57
N VAL A 40 -11.87 -39.49 29.15
CA VAL A 40 -10.90 -39.01 28.18
C VAL A 40 -9.58 -39.54 28.72
N PRO A 41 -8.96 -40.53 28.06
CA PRO A 41 -7.74 -41.10 28.58
C PRO A 41 -6.76 -39.95 28.81
N ALA A 42 -6.00 -39.96 29.91
CA ALA A 42 -5.12 -38.83 30.26
C ALA A 42 -4.24 -38.38 29.07
N ALA A 43 -3.83 -39.33 28.22
CA ALA A 43 -3.13 -39.10 26.96
C ALA A 43 -3.91 -38.23 25.95
N PHE A 44 -5.23 -38.42 25.78
CA PHE A 44 -6.05 -37.58 24.90
C PHE A 44 -6.23 -36.16 25.44
N ARG A 45 -6.33 -36.00 26.77
CA ARG A 45 -6.40 -34.68 27.41
C ARG A 45 -5.09 -33.92 27.24
N GLU A 46 -3.96 -34.61 27.42
CA GLU A 46 -2.62 -34.06 27.22
C GLU A 46 -2.37 -33.68 25.75
N ILE A 47 -2.83 -34.50 24.79
CA ILE A 47 -2.76 -34.18 23.35
C ILE A 47 -3.62 -32.95 23.02
N ALA A 48 -4.82 -32.85 23.59
CA ALA A 48 -5.68 -31.69 23.38
C ALA A 48 -5.08 -30.42 24.00
N GLU A 49 -4.54 -30.49 25.23
CA GLU A 49 -3.87 -29.36 25.90
C GLU A 49 -2.63 -28.91 25.13
N LYS A 50 -1.79 -29.85 24.65
CA LYS A 50 -0.64 -29.55 23.78
C LYS A 50 -1.08 -28.96 22.43
N GLY A 51 -2.12 -29.51 21.82
CA GLY A 51 -2.65 -29.03 20.54
C GLY A 51 -3.20 -27.61 20.63
N VAL A 52 -3.93 -27.29 21.71
CA VAL A 52 -4.43 -25.93 21.97
C VAL A 52 -3.27 -24.97 22.25
N ALA A 53 -2.26 -25.39 23.03
CA ALA A 53 -1.08 -24.58 23.28
C ALA A 53 -0.29 -24.30 21.98
N GLN A 54 -0.11 -25.32 21.13
CA GLN A 54 0.53 -25.18 19.81
C GLN A 54 -0.28 -24.29 18.86
N ALA A 55 -1.61 -24.43 18.84
CA ALA A 55 -2.47 -23.58 18.03
C ALA A 55 -2.42 -22.11 18.49
N LYS A 56 -2.40 -21.86 19.80
CA LYS A 56 -2.24 -20.52 20.36
C LYS A 56 -0.88 -19.92 20.02
N ASP A 57 0.20 -20.68 20.18
CA ASP A 57 1.55 -20.26 19.81
C ASP A 57 1.68 -19.97 18.30
N ALA A 58 1.11 -20.82 17.46
CA ALA A 58 1.04 -20.61 16.01
C ALA A 58 0.23 -19.35 15.66
N TYR A 59 -0.91 -19.14 16.33
CA TYR A 59 -1.74 -17.94 16.16
C TYR A 59 -0.98 -16.67 16.54
N GLU A 60 -0.32 -16.63 17.70
CA GLU A 60 0.47 -15.46 18.13
C GLU A 60 1.63 -15.18 17.17
N ARG A 61 2.28 -16.22 16.62
CA ARG A 61 3.32 -16.04 15.58
C ARG A 61 2.74 -15.44 14.30
N VAL A 62 1.62 -15.97 13.80
CA VAL A 62 0.96 -15.47 12.58
C VAL A 62 0.48 -14.04 12.79
N LYS A 63 -0.15 -13.74 13.93
CA LYS A 63 -0.61 -12.40 14.29
C LYS A 63 0.55 -11.42 14.29
N ALA A 64 1.65 -11.74 14.98
CA ALA A 64 2.80 -10.85 15.03
C ALA A 64 3.46 -10.65 13.66
N ALA A 65 3.48 -11.67 12.81
CA ALA A 65 3.96 -11.54 11.43
C ALA A 65 3.04 -10.67 10.58
N ALA A 66 1.72 -10.75 10.78
CA ALA A 66 0.74 -9.93 10.08
C ALA A 66 0.79 -8.45 10.52
N GLU A 67 0.96 -8.19 11.83
CA GLU A 67 1.19 -6.83 12.35
C GLU A 67 2.47 -6.24 11.75
N GLU A 68 3.59 -6.98 11.80
CA GLU A 68 4.86 -6.52 11.23
C GLU A 68 4.78 -6.28 9.71
N ALA A 69 4.08 -7.14 8.97
CA ALA A 69 3.87 -6.93 7.55
C ALA A 69 3.00 -5.70 7.24
N THR A 70 2.01 -5.42 8.09
CA THR A 70 1.13 -4.24 7.94
C THR A 70 1.91 -2.96 8.20
N ASP A 71 2.69 -2.91 9.28
CA ASP A 71 3.55 -1.77 9.61
C ASP A 71 4.54 -1.48 8.47
N LEU A 72 5.19 -2.51 7.94
CA LEU A 72 6.11 -2.37 6.81
C LEU A 72 5.43 -1.80 5.56
N LEU A 73 4.21 -2.21 5.26
CA LEU A 73 3.45 -1.69 4.12
C LEU A 73 3.05 -0.23 4.33
N GLU A 74 2.63 0.15 5.54
CA GLU A 74 2.28 1.53 5.88
C GLU A 74 3.49 2.47 5.78
N ASP A 75 4.63 2.07 6.35
CA ASP A 75 5.89 2.82 6.29
C ASP A 75 6.37 2.99 4.85
N THR A 76 6.34 1.91 4.06
CA THR A 76 6.73 1.91 2.65
C THR A 76 5.86 2.87 1.84
N TYR A 77 4.53 2.80 2.03
CA TYR A 77 3.60 3.66 1.30
C TYR A 77 3.77 5.13 1.69
N THR A 78 3.86 5.42 2.98
CA THR A 78 4.05 6.78 3.50
C THR A 78 5.35 7.39 2.98
N THR A 79 6.44 6.61 3.00
CA THR A 79 7.75 7.01 2.49
C THR A 79 7.71 7.27 0.98
N ALA A 80 7.13 6.36 0.21
CA ALA A 80 6.99 6.51 -1.24
C ALA A 80 6.13 7.74 -1.60
N ALA A 81 5.02 7.96 -0.90
CA ALA A 81 4.13 9.09 -1.11
C ALA A 81 4.84 10.42 -0.81
N LYS A 82 5.55 10.51 0.33
CA LYS A 82 6.36 11.68 0.68
C LYS A 82 7.46 11.91 -0.36
N GLY A 83 8.16 10.85 -0.75
CA GLY A 83 9.20 10.90 -1.77
C GLY A 83 8.72 11.45 -3.11
N ALA A 84 7.55 10.99 -3.56
CA ALA A 84 6.92 11.49 -4.78
C ALA A 84 6.51 12.97 -4.65
N ALA A 85 5.98 13.37 -3.49
CA ALA A 85 5.64 14.77 -3.22
C ALA A 85 6.88 15.68 -3.25
N ASP A 86 7.95 15.31 -2.56
CA ASP A 86 9.22 16.04 -2.56
C ASP A 86 9.79 16.16 -3.98
N TYR A 87 9.70 15.09 -4.79
CA TYR A 87 10.17 15.09 -6.17
C TYR A 87 9.39 16.05 -7.06
N ASN A 88 8.06 16.00 -6.96
CA ASN A 88 7.18 16.90 -7.71
C ASN A 88 7.41 18.36 -7.33
N LEU A 89 7.57 18.65 -6.03
CA LEU A 89 7.91 20.00 -5.56
C LEU A 89 9.22 20.50 -6.19
N LYS A 90 10.25 19.64 -6.22
CA LYS A 90 11.55 20.01 -6.79
C LYS A 90 11.48 20.29 -8.29
N VAL A 91 10.69 19.51 -9.03
CA VAL A 91 10.43 19.77 -10.47
C VAL A 91 9.72 21.11 -10.67
N ILE A 92 8.74 21.45 -9.84
CA ILE A 92 8.03 22.73 -9.90
C ILE A 92 8.98 23.90 -9.60
N GLU A 93 9.85 23.75 -8.60
CA GLU A 93 10.88 24.75 -8.27
C GLU A 93 11.83 24.99 -9.46
N ALA A 94 12.32 23.91 -10.08
CA ALA A 94 13.17 23.98 -11.28
C ALA A 94 12.45 24.69 -12.43
N ALA A 95 11.18 24.35 -12.70
CA ALA A 95 10.38 25.01 -13.73
C ALA A 95 10.21 26.51 -13.48
N ARG A 96 9.98 26.91 -12.22
CA ARG A 96 9.89 28.31 -11.82
C ARG A 96 11.21 29.05 -12.04
N ALA A 97 12.32 28.46 -11.61
CA ALA A 97 13.65 29.03 -11.78
C ALA A 97 14.01 29.23 -13.26
N ASN A 98 13.73 28.24 -14.10
CA ASN A 98 14.01 28.28 -15.53
C ASN A 98 13.12 29.30 -16.25
N THR A 99 11.85 29.40 -15.87
CA THR A 99 10.91 30.39 -16.41
C THR A 99 11.36 31.81 -16.07
N ASN A 100 11.70 32.07 -14.79
CA ASN A 100 12.23 33.37 -14.38
C ASN A 100 13.50 33.71 -15.16
N ALA A 101 14.44 32.77 -15.29
CA ALA A 101 15.67 33.02 -16.03
C ALA A 101 15.43 33.32 -17.52
N ALA A 102 14.44 32.67 -18.15
CA ALA A 102 14.05 32.96 -19.53
C ALA A 102 13.43 34.37 -19.67
N PHE A 103 12.60 34.78 -18.71
CA PHE A 103 12.04 36.15 -18.70
C PHE A 103 13.11 37.21 -18.45
N ASP A 104 14.03 36.97 -17.51
CA ASP A 104 15.15 37.87 -17.24
C ASP A 104 16.02 38.04 -18.48
N TYR A 105 16.35 36.94 -19.15
CA TYR A 105 17.10 36.96 -20.41
C TYR A 105 16.35 37.70 -21.52
N ALA A 106 15.05 37.46 -21.68
CA ALA A 106 14.23 38.18 -22.65
C ALA A 106 14.18 39.69 -22.36
N ARG A 107 14.12 40.07 -21.08
CA ARG A 107 14.18 41.47 -20.66
C ARG A 107 15.54 42.09 -21.01
N GLU A 108 16.62 41.43 -20.65
CA GLU A 108 17.99 41.91 -20.93
C GLU A 108 18.24 42.03 -22.45
N LEU A 109 17.70 41.12 -23.26
CA LEU A 109 17.75 41.20 -24.72
C LEU A 109 17.04 42.41 -25.32
N LEU A 110 16.08 43.01 -24.62
CA LEU A 110 15.41 44.23 -25.10
C LEU A 110 16.23 45.50 -24.82
N ASP A 111 17.16 45.44 -23.87
CA ASP A 111 17.96 46.59 -23.43
C ASP A 111 19.31 46.72 -24.18
N VAL A 112 19.79 45.63 -24.80
CA VAL A 112 21.07 45.61 -25.54
C VAL A 112 21.03 46.42 -26.83
N LYS A 113 22.15 47.09 -27.15
CA LYS A 113 22.25 48.07 -28.25
C LYS A 113 23.15 47.60 -29.39
N SER A 114 23.83 46.48 -29.23
CA SER A 114 24.79 45.97 -30.20
C SER A 114 24.73 44.45 -30.32
N PHE A 115 25.18 43.93 -31.47
CA PHE A 115 25.27 42.48 -31.69
C PHE A 115 26.28 41.81 -30.74
N SER A 116 27.37 42.51 -30.39
CA SER A 116 28.36 41.99 -29.44
C SER A 116 27.75 41.78 -28.05
N GLU A 117 26.93 42.71 -27.57
CA GLU A 117 26.20 42.58 -26.29
C GLU A 117 25.22 41.41 -26.32
N ILE A 118 24.54 41.16 -27.44
CA ILE A 118 23.66 39.98 -27.61
C ILE A 118 24.47 38.69 -27.42
N ILE A 119 25.64 38.57 -28.05
CA ILE A 119 26.47 37.36 -27.97
C ILE A 119 26.99 37.16 -26.54
N GLU A 120 27.45 38.23 -25.89
CA GLU A 120 27.91 38.18 -24.50
C GLU A 120 26.78 37.72 -23.57
N LEU A 121 25.61 38.35 -23.68
CA LEU A 121 24.43 38.03 -22.89
C LEU A 121 23.95 36.58 -23.13
N SER A 122 23.88 36.15 -24.38
CA SER A 122 23.49 34.77 -24.76
C SER A 122 24.46 33.74 -24.17
N THR A 123 25.77 34.02 -24.24
CA THR A 123 26.81 33.12 -23.72
C THR A 123 26.75 33.03 -22.19
N ALA A 124 26.55 34.16 -21.52
CA ALA A 124 26.37 34.20 -20.07
C ALA A 124 25.11 33.44 -19.63
N HIS A 125 23.98 33.66 -20.31
CA HIS A 125 22.73 32.94 -20.04
C HIS A 125 22.91 31.43 -20.24
N ALA A 126 23.50 31.01 -21.36
CA ALA A 126 23.73 29.60 -21.66
C ALA A 126 24.60 28.92 -20.59
N ARG A 127 25.68 29.57 -20.14
CA ARG A 127 26.52 29.05 -19.04
C ARG A 127 25.72 28.89 -17.75
N LYS A 128 24.96 29.91 -17.36
CA LYS A 128 24.12 29.88 -16.17
C LYS A 128 23.06 28.78 -16.23
N GLN A 129 22.40 28.61 -17.39
CA GLN A 129 21.43 27.53 -17.59
C GLN A 129 22.07 26.15 -17.51
N PHE A 130 23.27 25.98 -18.07
CA PHE A 130 24.00 24.72 -17.98
C PHE A 130 24.33 24.35 -16.53
N GLU A 131 24.84 25.31 -15.76
CA GLU A 131 25.11 25.12 -14.32
C GLU A 131 23.83 24.77 -13.55
N ALA A 132 22.74 25.50 -13.80
CA ALA A 132 21.45 25.26 -13.16
C ALA A 132 20.89 23.86 -13.48
N VAL A 133 20.85 23.46 -14.75
CA VAL A 133 20.35 22.14 -15.16
C VAL A 133 21.21 21.02 -14.60
N SER A 134 22.54 21.20 -14.60
CA SER A 134 23.46 20.22 -14.01
C SER A 134 23.17 20.01 -12.53
N GLU A 135 22.99 21.10 -11.78
CA GLU A 135 22.70 21.01 -10.34
C GLU A 135 21.31 20.45 -10.05
N GLN A 136 20.28 20.95 -10.73
CA GLN A 136 18.90 20.44 -10.62
C GLN A 136 18.84 18.93 -10.92
N SER A 137 19.61 18.46 -11.91
CA SER A 137 19.66 17.03 -12.25
C SER A 137 20.27 16.18 -11.14
N LYS A 138 21.34 16.67 -10.48
CA LYS A 138 21.93 15.98 -9.32
C LYS A 138 20.97 15.93 -8.14
N GLU A 139 20.28 17.04 -7.86
CA GLU A 139 19.30 17.10 -6.77
C GLU A 139 18.14 16.13 -6.99
N LEU A 140 17.58 16.10 -8.22
CA LEU A 140 16.52 15.15 -8.58
C LEU A 140 16.99 13.70 -8.50
N ALA A 141 18.22 13.41 -8.95
CA ALA A 141 18.81 12.07 -8.84
C ALA A 141 19.01 11.65 -7.37
N ALA A 142 19.52 12.56 -6.54
CA ALA A 142 19.71 12.32 -5.11
C ALA A 142 18.38 12.04 -4.41
N LEU A 143 17.33 12.78 -4.77
CA LEU A 143 16.00 12.57 -4.21
C LEU A 143 15.42 11.22 -4.65
N ALA A 144 15.53 10.86 -5.94
CA ALA A 144 15.09 9.55 -6.41
C ALA A 144 15.83 8.40 -5.71
N GLN A 145 17.14 8.53 -5.51
CA GLN A 145 17.95 7.56 -4.77
C GLN A 145 17.53 7.46 -3.30
N LYS A 146 17.24 8.60 -2.66
CA LYS A 146 16.76 8.65 -1.29
C LYS A 146 15.44 7.88 -1.15
N VAL A 147 14.46 8.17 -2.01
CA VAL A 147 13.17 7.47 -2.01
C VAL A 147 13.36 5.96 -2.20
N ALA A 148 14.18 5.54 -3.17
CA ALA A 148 14.46 4.12 -3.38
C ALA A 148 15.11 3.45 -2.16
N THR A 149 16.00 4.16 -1.46
CA THR A 149 16.70 3.65 -0.28
C THR A 149 15.74 3.55 0.91
N GLU A 150 15.04 4.63 1.24
CA GLU A 150 14.10 4.69 2.37
C GLU A 150 12.91 3.73 2.18
N THR A 151 12.50 3.44 0.94
CA THR A 151 11.44 2.46 0.64
C THR A 151 11.91 1.01 0.84
N THR A 152 13.22 0.73 0.70
CA THR A 152 13.76 -0.64 0.77
C THR A 152 14.40 -0.99 2.13
N GLU A 153 14.76 0.00 2.94
CA GLU A 153 15.28 -0.19 4.30
C GLU A 153 14.31 -0.93 5.24
N PRO A 154 13.01 -0.57 5.32
CA PRO A 154 12.05 -1.27 6.17
C PRO A 154 11.98 -2.75 5.82
N LEU A 155 11.98 -3.09 4.53
CA LEU A 155 11.92 -4.47 4.05
C LEU A 155 13.12 -5.30 4.50
N LYS A 156 14.34 -4.74 4.47
CA LYS A 156 15.55 -5.41 4.99
C LYS A 156 15.49 -5.63 6.50
N SER A 157 14.98 -4.65 7.24
CA SER A 157 14.81 -4.73 8.69
C SER A 157 13.78 -5.82 9.06
N GLY A 158 12.63 -5.83 8.40
CA GLY A 158 11.57 -6.83 8.61
C GLY A 158 12.01 -8.26 8.33
N VAL A 159 12.70 -8.50 7.20
CA VAL A 159 13.24 -9.83 6.87
C VAL A 159 14.25 -10.30 7.94
N THR A 160 15.11 -9.42 8.42
CA THR A 160 16.09 -9.74 9.47
C THR A 160 15.41 -10.09 10.80
N LYS A 161 14.35 -9.37 11.15
CA LYS A 161 13.59 -9.57 12.38
C LYS A 161 12.76 -10.85 12.34
N ALA A 162 12.11 -11.13 11.21
CA ALA A 162 11.41 -12.40 10.97
C ALA A 162 12.37 -13.60 11.08
N PHE A 163 13.57 -13.52 10.48
CA PHE A 163 14.55 -14.61 10.53
C PHE A 163 15.03 -14.90 11.97
N ARG A 164 15.27 -13.86 12.77
CA ARG A 164 15.66 -13.99 14.19
C ARG A 164 14.55 -14.52 15.11
N LYS A 165 13.29 -14.42 14.70
CA LYS A 165 12.13 -14.88 15.49
C LYS A 165 11.81 -16.36 15.22
N VAL A 166 12.34 -16.90 14.13
CA VAL A 166 12.16 -18.30 13.68
C VAL A 166 13.36 -19.19 14.02
N ALA A 167 14.58 -18.63 14.06
CA ALA A 167 15.80 -19.30 14.52
C ALA A 167 15.91 -19.30 16.05
#